data_AF-A0A2A4K8R4-F1
#
_entry.id   AF-A0A2A4K8R4-F1
#
_cell.length_a   1.000
_cell.length_b   1.000
_cell.length_c   1.000
_cell.angle_alpha   90.00
_cell.angle_beta   90.00
_cell.angle_gamma   90.00
#
_symmetry.space_group_name_H-M   'P 1'
#
loop_
_entity.id
_entity.type
_entity.pdbx_description
1 polymer ?
#
loop_
_entity_poly.entity_id
_entity_poly.type
_entity_poly.pdbx_seq_one_letter_code
_entity_poly.pdbx_strand_id
1 'polypeptide(L)'
;MFNLFFCVFVCGVLSVNVQASSLEDLKMKYVEMIIECSNNFPITAGDMVQLKRKIMPDNESIKCLFACVYKKSGMMDDQGYLSVEGVNEMTRKYLSDDPEKLRKSEEFTEACKSVNDVPVNDGDQGCERAALIFKCTVEKSPDALTEEELKLEFTKLIMKCNKDSEVDMQELVQLQSYVVPTKTATKCVLACAYKASSVMNAQGLYDIDHAYKVAEMMKNGDEKRLTNAKKMADICVKVIVTSIENRREVTSQKPCNSDLP
;
A
#
# COMPACT_ATOMS: atom_id res chain seq x y z
N MET A 1 -3.65 34.75 -47.59
CA MET A 1 -4.26 34.82 -46.23
C MET A 1 -4.87 33.49 -45.75
N PHE A 2 -4.99 32.44 -46.57
CA PHE A 2 -5.58 31.15 -46.14
C PHE A 2 -4.59 30.19 -45.44
N ASN A 3 -3.28 30.30 -45.70
CA ASN A 3 -2.27 29.41 -45.11
C ASN A 3 -1.80 29.79 -43.69
N LEU A 4 -2.08 31.02 -43.23
CA LEU A 4 -1.68 31.47 -41.89
C LEU A 4 -2.68 31.02 -40.80
N PHE A 5 -3.96 30.90 -41.16
CA PHE A 5 -5.01 30.43 -40.24
C PHE A 5 -5.01 28.91 -40.03
N PHE A 6 -4.57 28.14 -41.02
CA PHE A 6 -4.51 26.67 -40.91
C PHE A 6 -3.39 26.19 -39.97
N CYS A 7 -2.25 26.90 -39.91
CA CYS A 7 -1.17 26.58 -38.97
C CYS A 7 -1.52 26.85 -37.50
N VAL A 8 -2.33 27.88 -37.22
CA VAL A 8 -2.74 28.21 -35.83
C VAL A 8 -3.73 27.18 -35.31
N PHE A 9 -4.60 26.63 -36.16
CA PHE A 9 -5.58 25.62 -35.75
C PHE A 9 -4.96 24.22 -35.58
N VAL A 10 -3.96 23.86 -36.39
CA VAL A 10 -3.29 22.54 -36.28
C VAL A 10 -2.28 22.50 -35.13
N CYS A 11 -1.65 23.63 -34.75
CA CYS A 11 -0.77 23.66 -33.58
C CYS A 11 -1.53 23.75 -32.25
N GLY A 12 -2.75 24.31 -32.23
CA GLY A 12 -3.57 24.44 -31.01
C GLY A 12 -4.13 23.12 -30.47
N VAL A 13 -4.31 22.11 -31.33
CA VAL A 13 -4.93 20.82 -30.95
C VAL A 13 -3.88 19.78 -30.48
N LEU A 14 -2.59 19.99 -30.75
CA LEU A 14 -1.52 19.04 -30.41
C LEU A 14 -0.75 19.37 -29.11
N SER A 15 -1.11 20.45 -28.38
CA SER A 15 -0.43 20.84 -27.14
C SER A 15 -1.14 20.44 -25.85
N VAL A 16 -2.31 19.80 -25.91
CA VAL A 16 -2.94 19.18 -24.73
C VAL A 16 -2.72 17.68 -24.77
N ASN A 17 -1.47 17.27 -24.60
CA ASN A 17 -1.22 15.99 -23.96
C ASN A 17 -1.72 16.15 -22.53
N VAL A 18 -2.99 15.83 -22.27
CA VAL A 18 -3.43 15.53 -20.91
C VAL A 18 -2.67 14.27 -20.51
N GLN A 19 -1.47 14.44 -19.96
CA GLN A 19 -0.81 13.36 -19.24
C GLN A 19 -1.73 13.02 -18.06
N ALA A 20 -2.31 11.82 -18.09
CA ALA A 20 -2.91 11.24 -16.91
C ALA A 20 -1.87 11.29 -15.79
N SER A 21 -2.23 11.87 -14.65
CA SER A 21 -1.30 11.98 -13.53
C SER A 21 -1.12 10.58 -12.93
N SER A 22 0.13 10.20 -12.64
CA SER A 22 0.42 8.86 -12.14
C SER A 22 0.09 8.71 -10.65
N LEU A 23 -0.01 7.47 -10.17
CA LEU A 23 -0.12 7.18 -8.73
C LEU A 23 1.10 7.71 -7.93
N GLU A 24 2.26 7.83 -8.56
CA GLU A 24 3.46 8.39 -7.95
C GLU A 24 3.32 9.91 -7.77
N ASP A 25 2.76 10.61 -8.76
CA ASP A 25 2.42 12.03 -8.66
C ASP A 25 1.39 12.29 -7.55
N LEU A 26 0.41 11.38 -7.40
CA LEU A 26 -0.56 11.45 -6.31
C LEU A 26 0.13 11.38 -4.94
N LYS A 27 1.06 10.43 -4.76
CA LYS A 27 1.81 10.27 -3.50
C LYS A 27 2.62 11.50 -3.17
N MET A 28 3.35 12.04 -4.14
CA MET A 28 4.17 13.25 -3.94
C MET A 28 3.30 14.44 -3.56
N LYS A 29 2.18 14.65 -4.26
CA LYS A 29 1.23 15.71 -3.93
C LYS A 29 0.64 15.56 -2.52
N TYR A 30 0.33 14.34 -2.09
CA TYR A 30 -0.11 14.08 -0.71
C TYR A 30 0.96 14.39 0.32
N VAL A 31 2.23 14.05 0.07
CA VAL A 31 3.35 14.39 0.95
C VAL A 31 3.48 15.91 1.09
N GLU A 32 3.38 16.65 -0.02
CA GLU A 32 3.40 18.12 -0.01
C GLU A 32 2.26 18.70 0.83
N MET A 33 1.02 18.23 0.64
CA MET A 33 -0.13 18.67 1.43
C MET A 33 0.03 18.35 2.92
N ILE A 34 0.58 17.18 3.26
CA ILE A 34 0.87 16.80 4.65
C ILE A 34 1.91 17.73 5.26
N ILE A 35 3.02 18.01 4.57
CA ILE A 35 4.05 18.93 5.04
C ILE A 35 3.44 20.31 5.27
N GLU A 36 2.66 20.82 4.31
CA GLU A 36 2.03 22.13 4.42
C GLU A 36 1.08 22.20 5.62
N CYS A 37 0.19 21.22 5.78
CA CYS A 37 -0.75 21.15 6.89
C CYS A 37 -0.05 20.92 8.25
N SER A 38 1.08 20.21 8.27
CA SER A 38 1.82 19.91 9.50
C SER A 38 2.41 21.15 10.17
N ASN A 39 2.57 22.26 9.43
CA ASN A 39 2.99 23.54 9.99
C ASN A 39 1.99 24.07 11.04
N ASN A 40 0.70 23.82 10.82
CA ASN A 40 -0.38 24.21 11.72
C ASN A 40 -0.80 23.05 12.65
N PHE A 41 -0.59 21.82 12.20
CA PHE A 41 -1.08 20.61 12.84
C PHE A 41 0.06 19.58 12.98
N PRO A 42 0.97 19.76 13.95
CA PRO A 42 2.17 18.94 14.07
C PRO A 42 1.86 17.47 14.34
N ILE A 43 2.71 16.60 13.78
CA ILE A 43 2.62 15.14 13.88
C ILE A 43 3.76 14.62 14.76
N THR A 44 3.46 13.74 15.70
CA THR A 44 4.49 13.07 16.52
C THR A 44 4.79 11.66 16.00
N ALA A 45 5.93 11.10 16.41
CA ALA A 45 6.25 9.70 16.14
C ALA A 45 5.20 8.73 16.72
N GLY A 46 4.58 9.07 17.86
CA GLY A 46 3.51 8.28 18.46
C GLY A 46 2.24 8.26 17.61
N ASP A 47 1.89 9.40 17.01
CA ASP A 47 0.75 9.50 16.07
C ASP A 47 0.99 8.63 14.84
N MET A 48 2.21 8.68 14.28
CA MET A 48 2.57 7.83 13.13
C MET A 48 2.45 6.34 13.44
N VAL A 49 2.75 5.91 14.68
CA VAL A 49 2.59 4.51 15.09
C VAL A 49 1.12 4.10 15.11
N GLN A 50 0.23 4.96 15.60
CA GLN A 50 -1.21 4.70 15.61
C GLN A 50 -1.79 4.69 14.20
N LEU A 51 -1.45 5.68 13.37
CA LEU A 51 -1.90 5.77 11.98
C LEU A 51 -1.44 4.56 11.16
N LYS A 52 -0.20 4.08 11.35
CA LYS A 52 0.31 2.84 10.74
C LYS A 52 -0.47 1.59 11.17
N ARG A 53 -1.07 1.62 12.36
CA ARG A 53 -1.96 0.57 12.87
C ARG A 53 -3.42 0.78 12.46
N LYS A 54 -3.67 1.70 11.53
CA LYS A 54 -5.01 2.11 11.08
C LYS A 54 -5.88 2.66 12.22
N ILE A 55 -5.27 3.27 13.23
CA ILE A 55 -5.95 3.89 14.37
C ILE A 55 -5.81 5.40 14.23
N MET A 56 -6.93 6.12 14.20
CA MET A 56 -6.91 7.58 14.29
C MET A 56 -6.56 7.98 15.73
N PRO A 57 -5.46 8.71 15.97
CA PRO A 57 -5.15 9.24 17.29
C PRO A 57 -6.32 10.09 17.80
N ASP A 58 -6.69 9.92 19.08
CA ASP A 58 -7.66 10.81 19.72
C ASP A 58 -6.98 12.13 20.11
N ASN A 59 -6.60 12.89 19.09
CA ASN A 59 -5.80 14.09 19.20
C ASN A 59 -6.30 15.10 18.15
N GLU A 60 -6.60 16.32 18.58
CA GLU A 60 -7.21 17.36 17.74
C GLU A 60 -6.29 17.77 16.57
N SER A 61 -4.98 17.88 16.83
CA SER A 61 -3.99 18.22 15.81
C SER A 61 -4.05 17.26 14.62
N ILE A 62 -4.11 15.94 14.86
CA ILE A 62 -4.13 14.95 13.78
C ILE A 62 -5.48 14.93 13.07
N LYS A 63 -6.59 15.07 13.81
CA LYS A 63 -7.92 15.22 13.20
C LYS A 63 -7.94 16.41 12.23
N CYS A 64 -7.42 17.56 12.66
CA CYS A 64 -7.39 18.76 11.84
C CYS A 64 -6.33 18.73 10.73
N LEU A 65 -5.21 18.03 10.92
CA LEU A 65 -4.26 17.74 9.84
C LEU A 65 -4.97 17.02 8.68
N PHE A 66 -5.74 15.97 9.00
CA PHE A 66 -6.48 15.22 7.99
C PHE A 66 -7.54 16.09 7.31
N ALA A 67 -8.30 16.89 8.06
CA ALA A 67 -9.23 17.85 7.47
C ALA A 67 -8.53 18.84 6.52
N CYS A 68 -7.38 19.39 6.92
CA CYS A 68 -6.59 20.28 6.08
C CYS A 68 -6.15 19.61 4.77
N VAL A 69 -5.67 18.36 4.84
CA VAL A 69 -5.26 17.59 3.65
C VAL A 69 -6.48 17.28 2.78
N TYR A 70 -7.60 16.86 3.35
CA TYR A 70 -8.83 16.56 2.61
C TYR A 70 -9.41 17.78 1.91
N LYS A 71 -9.36 18.96 2.54
CA LYS A 71 -9.77 20.21 1.89
C LYS A 71 -8.86 20.57 0.73
N LYS A 72 -7.54 20.50 0.93
CA LYS A 72 -6.55 20.78 -0.13
C LYS A 72 -6.62 19.79 -1.29
N SER A 73 -6.98 18.54 -1.02
CA SER A 73 -7.16 17.53 -2.07
C SER A 73 -8.52 17.63 -2.77
N GLY A 74 -9.46 18.42 -2.24
CA GLY A 74 -10.83 18.53 -2.71
C GLY A 74 -11.77 17.44 -2.19
N MET A 75 -11.28 16.49 -1.38
CA MET A 75 -12.10 15.43 -0.79
C MET A 75 -13.03 15.91 0.31
N MET A 76 -12.79 17.10 0.86
CA MET A 76 -13.65 17.76 1.83
C MET A 76 -13.94 19.17 1.34
N ASP A 77 -15.18 19.62 1.46
CA ASP A 77 -15.56 20.97 1.09
C ASP A 77 -15.23 21.99 2.20
N ASP A 78 -15.45 23.28 1.90
CA ASP A 78 -15.18 24.37 2.84
C ASP A 78 -16.07 24.34 4.08
N GLN A 79 -17.21 23.65 4.01
CA GLN A 79 -18.13 23.42 5.14
C GLN A 79 -17.72 22.20 5.98
N GLY A 80 -16.60 21.55 5.65
CA GLY A 80 -16.09 20.40 6.38
C GLY A 80 -16.77 19.08 6.06
N TYR A 81 -17.61 19.01 5.01
CA TYR A 81 -18.30 17.79 4.59
C TYR A 81 -17.44 16.97 3.62
N LEU A 82 -17.58 15.64 3.65
CA LEU A 82 -17.01 14.76 2.64
C LEU A 82 -17.60 15.12 1.26
N SER A 83 -16.73 15.47 0.31
CA SER A 83 -17.09 15.79 -1.07
C SER A 83 -17.01 14.53 -1.94
N VAL A 84 -18.16 13.89 -2.20
CA VAL A 84 -18.25 12.73 -3.09
C VAL A 84 -17.72 13.07 -4.49
N GLU A 85 -18.07 14.25 -5.00
CA GLU A 85 -17.60 14.73 -6.30
C GLU A 85 -16.09 14.93 -6.32
N GLY A 86 -15.52 15.57 -5.29
CA GLY A 86 -14.09 15.81 -5.21
C GLY A 86 -13.26 14.55 -5.04
N VAL A 87 -13.75 13.55 -4.29
CA VAL A 87 -13.13 12.21 -4.25
C VAL A 87 -13.16 11.58 -5.64
N ASN A 88 -14.30 11.61 -6.32
CA ASN A 88 -14.43 11.02 -7.66
C ASN A 88 -13.54 11.74 -8.70
N GLU A 89 -13.38 13.06 -8.61
CA GLU A 89 -12.47 13.82 -9.47
C GLU A 89 -11.01 13.41 -9.25
N MET A 90 -10.58 13.34 -7.99
CA MET A 90 -9.24 12.90 -7.62
C MET A 90 -8.98 11.47 -8.12
N THR A 91 -9.93 10.55 -7.90
CA THR A 91 -9.84 9.17 -8.38
C THR A 91 -9.75 9.10 -9.89
N ARG A 92 -10.61 9.81 -10.64
CA ARG A 92 -10.51 9.84 -12.11
C ARG A 92 -9.18 10.41 -12.60
N LYS A 93 -8.64 11.41 -11.92
CA LYS A 93 -7.39 12.07 -12.32
C LYS A 93 -6.16 11.21 -12.15
N TYR A 94 -6.11 10.41 -11.08
CA TYR A 94 -4.90 9.68 -10.69
C TYR A 94 -5.01 8.15 -10.81
N LEU A 95 -6.22 7.61 -10.97
CA LEU A 95 -6.50 6.17 -11.01
C LEU A 95 -7.26 5.77 -12.30
N SER A 96 -7.34 6.63 -13.32
CA SER A 96 -8.03 6.34 -14.59
C SER A 96 -7.52 5.06 -15.27
N ASP A 97 -6.24 4.76 -15.09
CA ASP A 97 -5.55 3.66 -15.77
C ASP A 97 -5.73 2.33 -15.02
N ASP A 98 -6.45 2.33 -13.88
CA ASP A 98 -6.74 1.17 -13.05
C ASP A 98 -8.25 1.10 -12.74
N PRO A 99 -9.06 0.54 -13.66
CA PRO A 99 -10.52 0.50 -13.51
C PRO A 99 -11.00 -0.18 -12.22
N GLU A 100 -10.25 -1.16 -11.72
CA GLU A 100 -10.59 -1.82 -10.45
C GLU A 100 -10.36 -0.92 -9.24
N LYS A 101 -9.25 -0.16 -9.20
CA LYS A 101 -9.05 0.85 -8.15
C LYS A 101 -10.07 1.96 -8.22
N LEU A 102 -10.45 2.37 -9.43
CA LEU A 102 -11.49 3.38 -9.64
C LEU A 102 -12.83 2.90 -9.07
N ARG A 103 -13.29 1.70 -9.45
CA ARG A 103 -14.52 1.10 -8.90
C ARG A 103 -14.47 0.97 -7.38
N LYS A 104 -13.36 0.48 -6.82
CA LYS A 104 -13.18 0.35 -5.36
C LYS A 104 -13.22 1.70 -4.65
N SER A 105 -12.66 2.74 -5.24
CA SER A 105 -12.73 4.10 -4.69
C SER A 105 -14.14 4.67 -4.71
N GLU A 106 -14.93 4.39 -5.75
CA GLU A 106 -16.34 4.80 -5.83
C GLU A 106 -17.18 4.08 -4.77
N GLU A 107 -17.03 2.75 -4.65
CA GLU A 107 -17.69 1.94 -3.61
C GLU A 107 -17.34 2.42 -2.21
N PHE A 108 -16.07 2.76 -1.99
CA PHE A 108 -15.59 3.32 -0.73
C PHE A 108 -16.29 4.65 -0.40
N THR A 109 -16.32 5.56 -1.37
CA THR A 109 -16.91 6.90 -1.21
C THR A 109 -18.41 6.80 -0.92
N GLU A 110 -19.11 5.94 -1.66
CA GLU A 110 -20.54 5.70 -1.47
C GLU A 110 -20.83 5.07 -0.09
N ALA A 111 -20.00 4.12 0.36
CA ALA A 111 -20.14 3.52 1.68
C ALA A 111 -19.89 4.50 2.83
N CYS A 112 -19.09 5.55 2.60
CA CYS A 112 -18.68 6.50 3.63
C CYS A 112 -19.39 7.85 3.58
N LYS A 113 -20.23 8.13 2.57
CA LYS A 113 -20.98 9.39 2.51
C LYS A 113 -21.84 9.68 3.74
N SER A 114 -22.31 8.63 4.43
CA SER A 114 -23.11 8.73 5.65
C SER A 114 -22.38 9.37 6.83
N VAL A 115 -21.04 9.51 6.78
CA VAL A 115 -20.31 10.32 7.77
C VAL A 115 -20.78 11.77 7.78
N ASN A 116 -21.41 12.23 6.68
CA ASN A 116 -21.96 13.57 6.60
C ASN A 116 -23.20 13.79 7.48
N ASP A 117 -23.88 12.71 7.85
CA ASP A 117 -25.08 12.76 8.68
C ASP A 117 -24.76 12.75 10.18
N VAL A 118 -23.49 12.51 10.54
CA VAL A 118 -23.03 12.47 11.92
C VAL A 118 -22.83 13.91 12.43
N PRO A 119 -23.43 14.29 13.57
CA PRO A 119 -23.20 15.60 14.16
C PRO A 119 -21.76 15.71 14.66
N VAL A 120 -21.16 16.88 14.46
CA VAL A 120 -19.80 17.24 14.90
C VAL A 120 -19.83 18.58 15.62
N ASN A 121 -18.84 18.83 16.48
CA ASN A 121 -18.79 20.03 17.35
C ASN A 121 -17.85 21.13 16.84
N ASP A 122 -17.07 20.85 15.81
CA ASP A 122 -16.04 21.73 15.24
C ASP A 122 -16.50 22.46 13.97
N GLY A 123 -17.76 22.23 13.57
CA GLY A 123 -18.42 22.90 12.45
C GLY A 123 -17.62 22.81 11.15
N ASP A 124 -17.43 23.95 10.50
CA ASP A 124 -16.74 24.03 9.21
C ASP A 124 -15.26 23.65 9.29
N GLN A 125 -14.66 23.48 10.48
CA GLN A 125 -13.28 22.99 10.56
C GLN A 125 -13.15 21.57 9.99
N GLY A 126 -14.15 20.72 10.25
CA GLY A 126 -14.25 19.37 9.69
C GLY A 126 -13.24 18.36 10.24
N CYS A 127 -12.52 18.68 11.31
CA CYS A 127 -11.55 17.81 11.98
C CYS A 127 -12.21 16.52 12.52
N GLU A 128 -13.32 16.63 13.27
CA GLU A 128 -14.06 15.47 13.77
C GLU A 128 -14.58 14.63 12.60
N ARG A 129 -15.06 15.27 11.52
CA ARG A 129 -15.53 14.58 10.33
C ARG A 129 -14.41 13.89 9.55
N ALA A 130 -13.24 14.50 9.48
CA ALA A 130 -12.05 13.86 8.91
C ALA A 130 -11.66 12.58 9.66
N ALA A 131 -11.82 12.58 10.99
CA ALA A 131 -11.65 11.38 11.80
C ALA A 131 -12.67 10.28 11.46
N LEU A 132 -13.93 10.66 11.26
CA LEU A 132 -14.99 9.74 10.83
C LEU A 132 -14.74 9.18 9.43
N ILE A 133 -14.31 10.02 8.48
CA ILE A 133 -13.92 9.61 7.14
C ILE A 133 -12.80 8.56 7.22
N PHE A 134 -11.72 8.86 7.95
CA PHE A 134 -10.61 7.92 8.13
C PHE A 134 -11.09 6.59 8.74
N LYS A 135 -11.90 6.64 9.80
CA LYS A 135 -12.44 5.44 10.44
C LYS A 135 -13.26 4.61 9.45
N CYS A 136 -14.10 5.27 8.66
CA CYS A 136 -14.85 4.60 7.60
C CYS A 136 -13.92 4.03 6.51
N THR A 137 -12.85 4.74 6.13
CA THR A 137 -11.78 4.19 5.26
C THR A 137 -11.20 2.91 5.79
N VAL A 138 -10.88 2.86 7.08
CA VAL A 138 -10.33 1.65 7.69
C VAL A 138 -11.37 0.53 7.71
N GLU A 139 -12.60 0.80 8.12
CA GLU A 139 -13.68 -0.20 8.22
C GLU A 139 -14.16 -0.74 6.86
N LYS A 140 -14.09 0.06 5.80
CA LYS A 140 -14.54 -0.29 4.45
C LYS A 140 -13.42 -0.72 3.52
N SER A 141 -12.16 -0.44 3.88
CA SER A 141 -11.02 -1.03 3.20
C SER A 141 -11.06 -2.55 3.43
N PRO A 142 -10.95 -3.39 2.39
CA PRO A 142 -10.82 -4.82 2.60
C PRO A 142 -9.59 -5.05 3.49
N ASP A 143 -9.82 -5.45 4.74
CA ASP A 143 -8.80 -5.53 5.78
C ASP A 143 -7.73 -6.60 5.52
N ALA A 144 -7.81 -7.31 4.40
CA ALA A 144 -6.75 -8.12 3.86
C ALA A 144 -6.78 -7.96 2.33
N LEU A 145 -5.60 -7.78 1.73
CA LEU A 145 -5.44 -8.14 0.32
C LEU A 145 -6.05 -9.54 0.14
N THR A 146 -6.87 -9.75 -0.88
CA THR A 146 -7.34 -11.10 -1.19
C THR A 146 -6.13 -12.01 -1.44
N GLU A 147 -6.31 -13.33 -1.39
CA GLU A 147 -5.20 -14.24 -1.72
C GLU A 147 -4.63 -13.94 -3.11
N GLU A 148 -5.49 -13.56 -4.06
CA GLU A 148 -5.11 -13.14 -5.41
C GLU A 148 -4.30 -11.83 -5.42
N GLU A 149 -4.72 -10.82 -4.64
CA GLU A 149 -4.00 -9.55 -4.54
C GLU A 149 -2.63 -9.72 -3.85
N LEU A 150 -2.57 -10.54 -2.81
CA LEU A 150 -1.32 -10.88 -2.12
C LEU A 150 -0.37 -11.64 -3.06
N LYS A 151 -0.91 -12.61 -3.81
CA LYS A 151 -0.16 -13.33 -4.85
C LYS A 151 0.35 -12.40 -5.93
N LEU A 152 -0.45 -11.43 -6.37
CA LEU A 152 -0.06 -10.47 -7.39
C LEU A 152 1.08 -9.57 -6.90
N GLU A 153 0.97 -9.01 -5.69
CA GLU A 153 2.03 -8.17 -5.10
C GLU A 153 3.32 -8.96 -4.89
N PHE A 154 3.22 -10.20 -4.39
CA PHE A 154 4.39 -11.06 -4.25
C PHE A 154 4.99 -11.46 -5.62
N THR A 155 4.14 -11.70 -6.63
CA THR A 155 4.59 -11.99 -8.01
C THR A 155 5.36 -10.81 -8.60
N LYS A 156 4.92 -9.56 -8.36
CA LYS A 156 5.67 -8.36 -8.78
C LYS A 156 7.05 -8.31 -8.14
N LEU A 157 7.19 -8.69 -6.87
CA LEU A 157 8.51 -8.78 -6.20
C LEU A 157 9.38 -9.86 -6.83
N ILE A 158 8.82 -11.05 -7.10
CA ILE A 158 9.52 -12.14 -7.78
C ILE A 158 10.02 -11.69 -9.15
N MET A 159 9.19 -10.99 -9.94
CA MET A 159 9.58 -10.47 -11.25
C MET A 159 10.71 -9.43 -11.14
N LYS A 160 10.64 -8.51 -10.16
CA LYS A 160 11.72 -7.53 -9.90
C LYS A 160 13.04 -8.20 -9.50
N CYS A 161 12.96 -9.31 -8.76
CA CYS A 161 14.12 -10.10 -8.34
C CYS A 161 14.68 -11.00 -9.46
N ASN A 162 13.92 -11.27 -10.52
CA ASN A 162 14.36 -12.09 -11.66
C ASN A 162 15.14 -11.24 -12.68
N LYS A 163 16.21 -10.60 -12.21
CA LYS A 163 16.97 -9.53 -12.88
C LYS A 163 17.32 -9.79 -14.36
N ASP A 164 17.72 -11.02 -14.69
CA ASP A 164 18.16 -11.40 -16.04
C ASP A 164 17.28 -12.48 -16.68
N SER A 165 16.06 -12.68 -16.17
CA SER A 165 15.21 -13.82 -16.55
C SER A 165 15.91 -15.19 -16.37
N GLU A 166 16.81 -15.31 -15.39
CA GLU A 166 17.52 -16.56 -15.08
C GLU A 166 16.56 -17.68 -14.68
N VAL A 167 15.39 -17.31 -14.14
CA VAL A 167 14.29 -18.22 -13.82
C VAL A 167 13.28 -18.17 -14.96
N ASP A 168 13.04 -19.32 -15.58
CA ASP A 168 12.09 -19.45 -16.68
C ASP A 168 10.63 -19.41 -16.21
N MET A 169 9.71 -19.20 -17.16
CA MET A 169 8.27 -19.08 -16.88
C MET A 169 7.68 -20.34 -16.23
N GLN A 170 8.19 -21.53 -16.52
CA GLN A 170 7.66 -22.76 -15.92
C GLN A 170 7.99 -22.81 -14.43
N GLU A 171 9.19 -22.40 -14.03
CA GLU A 171 9.55 -22.29 -12.63
C GLU A 171 8.74 -21.22 -11.89
N LEU A 172 8.47 -20.09 -12.53
CA LEU A 172 7.62 -19.05 -11.94
C LEU A 172 6.18 -19.55 -11.72
N VAL A 173 5.62 -20.31 -12.66
CA VAL A 173 4.30 -20.93 -12.51
C VAL A 173 4.29 -22.00 -11.41
N GLN A 174 5.38 -22.76 -11.27
CA GLN A 174 5.54 -23.71 -10.17
C GLN A 174 5.55 -23.00 -8.80
N LEU A 175 6.23 -21.86 -8.67
CA LEU A 175 6.20 -21.05 -7.45
C LEU A 175 4.78 -20.56 -7.12
N GLN A 176 4.02 -20.10 -8.12
CA GLN A 176 2.61 -19.70 -7.93
C GLN A 176 1.70 -20.86 -7.48
N SER A 177 2.10 -22.09 -7.80
CA SER A 177 1.44 -23.32 -7.37
C SER A 177 2.00 -23.90 -6.07
N TYR A 178 2.78 -23.10 -5.32
CA TYR A 178 3.41 -23.47 -4.05
C TYR A 178 4.36 -24.67 -4.13
N VAL A 179 4.90 -24.97 -5.31
CA VAL A 179 5.91 -26.01 -5.49
C VAL A 179 7.26 -25.48 -4.97
N VAL A 180 7.85 -26.21 -4.02
CA VAL A 180 9.13 -25.82 -3.42
C VAL A 180 10.24 -25.90 -4.48
N PRO A 181 10.97 -24.80 -4.76
CA PRO A 181 11.97 -24.79 -5.79
C PRO A 181 13.18 -25.66 -5.41
N THR A 182 13.73 -26.38 -6.39
CA THR A 182 14.92 -27.22 -6.21
C THR A 182 16.18 -26.55 -6.78
N LYS A 183 16.06 -25.82 -7.89
CA LYS A 183 17.18 -25.11 -8.53
C LYS A 183 17.64 -23.92 -7.70
N THR A 184 18.95 -23.67 -7.73
CA THR A 184 19.58 -22.59 -6.95
C THR A 184 19.12 -21.21 -7.40
N ALA A 185 18.98 -20.98 -8.71
CA ALA A 185 18.54 -19.68 -9.25
C ALA A 185 17.15 -19.28 -8.72
N THR A 186 16.18 -20.20 -8.78
CA THR A 186 14.82 -19.99 -8.26
C THR A 186 14.82 -19.72 -6.75
N LYS A 187 15.64 -20.45 -5.99
CA LYS A 187 15.81 -20.21 -4.55
C LYS A 187 16.36 -18.81 -4.26
N CYS A 188 17.29 -18.32 -5.09
CA CYS A 188 17.84 -16.98 -4.95
C CYS A 188 16.82 -15.88 -5.27
N VAL A 189 16.04 -16.03 -6.35
CA VAL A 189 14.94 -15.10 -6.68
C VAL A 189 13.91 -15.06 -5.56
N LEU A 190 13.52 -16.23 -5.03
CA LEU A 190 12.58 -16.32 -3.92
C LEU A 190 13.14 -15.69 -2.63
N ALA A 191 14.43 -15.89 -2.34
CA ALA A 191 15.09 -15.26 -1.19
C ALA A 191 15.14 -13.73 -1.32
N CYS A 192 15.43 -13.19 -2.52
CA CYS A 192 15.35 -11.76 -2.80
C CYS A 192 13.93 -11.23 -2.53
N ALA A 193 12.90 -11.90 -3.04
CA ALA A 193 11.52 -11.47 -2.83
C ALA A 193 11.11 -11.52 -1.35
N TYR A 194 11.54 -12.54 -0.60
CA TYR A 194 11.28 -12.62 0.84
C TYR A 194 12.00 -11.54 1.66
N LYS A 195 13.21 -11.15 1.27
CA LYS A 195 13.90 -10.00 1.90
C LYS A 195 13.19 -8.69 1.56
N ALA A 196 12.82 -8.50 0.30
CA ALA A 196 12.08 -7.33 -0.15
C ALA A 196 10.72 -7.17 0.57
N SER A 197 10.04 -8.26 0.87
CA SER A 197 8.79 -8.26 1.64
C SER A 197 8.98 -8.31 3.15
N SER A 198 10.22 -8.28 3.66
CA SER A 198 10.56 -8.41 5.08
C SER A 198 10.08 -9.71 5.74
N VAL A 199 9.80 -10.76 4.95
CA VAL A 199 9.60 -12.12 5.45
C VAL A 199 10.92 -12.73 5.92
N MET A 200 12.03 -12.30 5.31
CA MET A 200 13.39 -12.59 5.74
C MET A 200 14.12 -11.31 6.11
N ASN A 201 14.98 -11.39 7.12
CA ASN A 201 15.91 -10.33 7.46
C ASN A 201 17.15 -10.34 6.52
N ALA A 202 18.06 -9.37 6.71
CA ALA A 202 19.27 -9.24 5.90
C ALA A 202 20.17 -10.49 5.92
N GLN A 203 20.15 -11.26 7.02
CA GLN A 203 20.91 -12.51 7.19
C GLN A 203 20.25 -13.70 6.49
N GLY A 204 19.07 -13.52 5.89
CA GLY A 204 18.29 -14.60 5.27
C GLY A 204 17.56 -15.49 6.28
N LEU A 205 17.41 -15.03 7.53
CA LEU A 205 16.62 -15.72 8.55
C LEU A 205 15.18 -15.22 8.51
N TYR A 206 14.24 -16.11 8.82
CA TYR A 206 12.83 -15.76 8.90
C TYR A 206 12.58 -14.71 9.99
N ASP A 207 11.92 -13.61 9.62
CA ASP A 207 11.64 -12.49 10.51
C ASP A 207 10.35 -12.76 11.30
N ILE A 208 10.51 -13.30 12.51
CA ILE A 208 9.38 -13.68 13.37
C ILE A 208 8.54 -12.48 13.82
N ASP A 209 9.19 -11.32 14.05
CA ASP A 209 8.51 -10.11 14.49
C ASP A 209 7.64 -9.55 13.37
N HIS A 210 8.14 -9.57 12.13
CA HIS A 210 7.35 -9.22 10.95
C HIS A 210 6.21 -10.22 10.75
N ALA A 211 6.45 -11.52 10.88
CA ALA A 211 5.43 -12.55 10.73
C ALA A 211 4.27 -12.38 11.73
N TYR A 212 4.55 -12.03 12.99
CA TYR A 212 3.53 -11.75 13.99
C TYR A 212 2.70 -10.50 13.65
N LYS A 213 3.33 -9.44 13.12
CA LYS A 213 2.60 -8.25 12.65
C LYS A 213 1.67 -8.60 11.50
N VAL A 214 2.14 -9.40 10.53
CA VAL A 214 1.30 -9.90 9.43
C VAL A 214 0.14 -10.74 9.97
N ALA A 215 0.38 -11.62 10.95
CA ALA A 215 -0.67 -12.40 11.59
C ALA A 215 -1.75 -11.53 12.25
N GLU A 216 -1.37 -10.46 12.94
CA GLU A 216 -2.32 -9.49 13.52
C GLU A 216 -3.14 -8.78 12.44
N MET A 217 -2.51 -8.36 11.33
CA MET A 217 -3.23 -7.73 10.21
C MET A 217 -4.20 -8.70 9.54
N MET A 218 -3.81 -9.97 9.37
CA MET A 218 -4.61 -10.98 8.66
C MET A 218 -5.68 -11.65 9.53
N LYS A 219 -5.75 -11.37 10.84
CA LYS A 219 -6.68 -12.08 11.73
C LYS A 219 -8.13 -11.84 11.37
N ASN A 220 -8.47 -10.68 10.80
CA ASN A 220 -9.83 -10.32 10.38
C ASN A 220 -10.88 -10.58 11.48
N GLY A 221 -10.56 -10.19 12.73
CA GLY A 221 -11.40 -10.42 13.91
C GLY A 221 -11.39 -11.86 14.47
N ASP A 222 -10.71 -12.82 13.82
CA ASP A 222 -10.60 -14.21 14.28
C ASP A 222 -9.32 -14.44 15.11
N GLU A 223 -9.47 -14.46 16.43
CA GLU A 223 -8.38 -14.72 17.38
C GLU A 223 -7.79 -16.14 17.25
N LYS A 224 -8.56 -17.12 16.76
CA LYS A 224 -8.05 -18.46 16.48
C LYS A 224 -7.13 -18.44 15.26
N ARG A 225 -7.47 -17.66 14.24
CA ARG A 225 -6.61 -17.44 13.05
C ARG A 225 -5.29 -16.79 13.46
N LEU A 226 -5.32 -15.77 14.31
CA LEU A 226 -4.13 -15.15 14.87
C LEU A 226 -3.24 -16.17 15.61
N THR A 227 -3.85 -16.95 16.50
CA THR A 227 -3.16 -17.97 17.29
C THR A 227 -2.48 -19.01 16.38
N ASN A 228 -3.18 -19.48 15.35
CA ASN A 228 -2.64 -20.47 14.42
C ASN A 228 -1.51 -19.89 13.56
N ALA A 229 -1.64 -18.64 13.09
CA ALA A 229 -0.61 -17.98 12.31
C ALA A 229 0.68 -17.75 13.12
N LYS A 230 0.58 -17.33 14.39
CA LYS A 230 1.73 -17.21 15.29
C LYS A 230 2.42 -18.57 15.53
N LYS A 231 1.64 -19.62 15.81
CA LYS A 231 2.18 -20.99 15.95
C LYS A 231 2.91 -21.48 14.70
N MET A 232 2.37 -21.19 13.52
CA MET A 232 3.02 -21.53 12.25
C MET A 232 4.36 -20.81 12.11
N ALA A 233 4.39 -19.50 12.39
CA ALA A 233 5.61 -18.71 12.36
C ALA A 233 6.68 -19.26 13.32
N ASP A 234 6.29 -19.69 14.53
CA ASP A 234 7.20 -20.31 15.50
C ASP A 234 7.81 -21.62 14.97
N ILE A 235 7.01 -22.44 14.29
CA ILE A 235 7.48 -23.68 13.67
C ILE A 235 8.50 -23.37 12.57
N CYS A 236 8.22 -22.37 11.73
CA CYS A 236 9.14 -21.94 10.67
C CYS A 236 10.51 -21.52 11.22
N VAL A 237 10.54 -20.75 12.32
CA VAL A 237 11.80 -20.36 12.99
C VAL A 237 12.54 -21.59 13.52
N LYS A 238 11.85 -22.49 14.23
CA LYS A 238 12.47 -23.69 14.81
C LYS A 238 13.13 -24.58 13.76
N VAL A 239 12.46 -24.78 12.62
CA VAL A 239 13.02 -25.56 11.50
C VAL A 239 14.30 -24.91 10.96
N ILE A 240 14.34 -23.58 10.85
CA ILE A 240 15.53 -22.85 10.37
C ILE A 240 16.69 -22.99 11.37
N VAL A 241 16.46 -22.76 12.66
CA VAL A 241 17.49 -22.88 13.70
C VAL A 241 18.07 -24.30 13.72
N THR A 242 17.21 -25.32 13.76
CA THR A 242 17.61 -26.74 13.72
C THR A 242 18.44 -27.04 12.45
N SER A 243 18.05 -26.47 11.32
CA SER A 243 18.76 -26.66 10.05
C SER A 243 20.11 -25.94 9.97
N ILE A 244 20.32 -24.88 10.76
CA ILE A 244 21.59 -24.16 10.86
C ILE A 244 22.54 -24.93 11.78
N GLU A 245 22.04 -25.40 12.92
CA GLU A 245 22.80 -26.23 13.86
C GLU A 245 23.34 -27.49 13.19
N ASN A 246 22.50 -28.14 12.35
CA ASN A 246 22.87 -29.33 11.60
C ASN A 246 23.78 -29.07 10.36
N ARG A 247 23.95 -27.81 9.91
CA ARG A 247 24.70 -27.45 8.69
C ARG A 247 26.09 -26.87 8.92
N ARG A 248 26.62 -26.92 10.15
CA ARG A 248 27.98 -26.41 10.46
C ARG A 248 29.14 -27.08 9.68
N GLU A 249 28.89 -28.02 8.76
CA GLU A 249 29.93 -28.73 7.99
C GLU A 249 29.85 -28.65 6.45
N VAL A 250 28.98 -27.85 5.82
CA VAL A 250 28.94 -27.78 4.32
C VAL A 250 28.93 -26.35 3.79
N THR A 251 30.11 -25.81 3.50
CA THR A 251 30.29 -24.54 2.78
C THR A 251 30.90 -24.78 1.40
N SER A 252 30.08 -24.81 0.35
CA SER A 252 30.57 -24.61 -1.03
C SER A 252 29.53 -24.05 -2.01
N GLN A 253 28.34 -23.62 -1.56
CA GLN A 253 27.36 -23.00 -2.46
C GLN A 253 27.61 -21.49 -2.55
N LYS A 254 27.74 -21.00 -3.79
CA LYS A 254 27.92 -19.59 -4.11
C LYS A 254 26.74 -18.78 -3.52
N PRO A 255 27.00 -17.71 -2.75
CA PRO A 255 25.94 -16.94 -2.12
C PRO A 255 25.02 -16.31 -3.17
N CYS A 256 23.71 -16.29 -2.90
CA CYS A 256 22.75 -15.55 -3.69
C CYS A 256 23.09 -14.06 -3.66
N ASN A 257 23.15 -13.40 -4.81
CA ASN A 257 23.17 -11.94 -4.87
C ASN A 257 21.72 -11.47 -4.73
N SER A 258 21.23 -11.40 -3.49
CA SER A 258 19.79 -11.34 -3.16
C SER A 258 19.24 -9.92 -2.99
N ASP A 259 20.03 -8.90 -3.30
CA ASP A 259 19.63 -7.52 -3.07
C ASP A 259 18.83 -6.99 -4.26
N LEU A 260 17.77 -6.23 -3.98
CA LEU A 260 17.02 -5.52 -5.02
C LEU A 260 17.96 -4.55 -5.76
N PRO A 261 17.84 -4.40 -7.10
CA PRO A 261 18.54 -3.37 -7.83
C PRO A 261 18.10 -1.96 -7.43
#